data_AF-X1C4A6-F1
#
_entry.id   AF-X1C4A6-F1
#
_cell.length_a   1.000
_cell.length_b   1.000
_cell.length_c   1.000
_cell.angle_alpha   90.00
_cell.angle_beta   90.00
_cell.angle_gamma   90.00
#
_symmetry.space_group_name_H-M   'P 1'
#
loop_
_entity.id
_entity.type
_entity.pdbx_description
1 polymer ?
#
loop_
_entity_poly.entity_id
_entity_poly.type
_entity_poly.pdbx_seq_one_letter_code
_entity_poly.pdbx_strand_id
1 'polypeptide(L)'
;INFKGQKIDGIICSPPYVGLIDYHLEHQFTYELFNLPMDLDNEIGSNSKGTSAFAREDYQKSIADVFINIKDFLNKNDKIFVVANDKWNLYPEIAELAGYKVINIDKRAVTRRASSKSEFFESIFQFSLD
;
A
#
# COMPACT_ATOMS: atom_id res chain seq x y z
N ILE A 1 11.52 -14.55 3.01
CA ILE A 1 10.57 -15.44 3.74
C ILE A 1 10.35 -16.67 2.88
N ASN A 2 10.46 -17.88 3.43
CA ASN A 2 10.32 -19.12 2.66
C ASN A 2 8.91 -19.70 2.86
N PHE A 3 8.01 -19.42 1.93
CA PHE A 3 6.62 -19.91 1.93
C PHE A 3 6.48 -21.33 1.33
N LYS A 4 7.56 -22.12 1.18
CA LYS A 4 7.52 -23.41 0.48
C LYS A 4 6.38 -24.32 0.98
N GLY A 5 5.40 -24.53 0.09
CA GLY A 5 4.26 -25.42 0.29
C GLY A 5 3.08 -24.84 1.08
N GLN A 6 3.20 -23.62 1.61
CA GLN A 6 2.12 -22.97 2.36
C GLN A 6 1.50 -21.86 1.52
N LYS A 7 0.17 -21.89 1.44
CA LYS A 7 -0.62 -20.81 0.86
C LYS A 7 -1.10 -19.88 1.96
N ILE A 8 -1.13 -18.59 1.66
CA ILE A 8 -1.71 -17.56 2.52
C ILE A 8 -3.24 -17.68 2.41
N ASP A 9 -3.99 -17.44 3.48
CA ASP A 9 -5.47 -17.48 3.46
C ASP A 9 -6.10 -16.08 3.28
N GLY A 10 -5.28 -15.04 3.39
CA GLY A 10 -5.69 -13.66 3.22
C GLY A 10 -4.60 -12.67 3.58
N ILE A 11 -4.81 -11.43 3.15
CA ILE A 11 -3.91 -10.30 3.39
C ILE A 11 -4.72 -9.16 3.99
N ILE A 12 -4.15 -8.52 5.00
CA ILE A 12 -4.57 -7.19 5.44
C ILE A 12 -3.34 -6.30 5.45
N CYS A 13 -3.40 -5.17 4.75
CA CYS A 13 -2.26 -4.25 4.67
C CYS A 13 -2.71 -2.79 4.62
N SER A 14 -1.78 -1.90 4.94
CA SER A 14 -1.92 -0.45 4.74
C SER A 14 -0.66 0.04 4.01
N PRO A 15 -0.71 0.17 2.68
CA PRO A 15 0.44 0.58 1.89
C PRO A 15 0.87 2.03 2.20
N PRO A 16 2.11 2.43 1.85
CA PRO A 16 2.55 3.82 1.99
C PRO A 16 1.62 4.75 1.19
N TYR A 17 1.39 5.96 1.67
CA TYR A 17 0.54 6.92 0.96
C TYR A 17 1.39 7.79 0.04
N VAL A 18 1.00 7.87 -1.24
CA VAL A 18 1.74 8.59 -2.28
C VAL A 18 2.08 10.02 -1.85
N GLY A 19 3.36 10.32 -1.82
CA GLY A 19 3.92 11.63 -1.53
C GLY A 19 3.71 12.10 -0.09
N LEU A 20 3.41 11.21 0.87
CA LEU A 20 3.09 11.63 2.23
C LEU A 20 4.33 11.89 3.09
N ILE A 21 5.24 10.92 3.15
CA ILE A 21 6.50 11.01 3.91
C ILE A 21 7.61 10.29 3.14
N ASP A 22 8.86 10.61 3.48
CA ASP A 22 10.04 9.84 3.06
C ASP A 22 10.36 8.81 4.15
N TYR A 23 9.80 7.60 4.04
CA TYR A 23 9.83 6.57 5.08
C TYR A 23 11.24 6.20 5.51
N HIS A 24 12.20 6.09 4.58
CA HIS A 24 13.58 5.79 4.93
C HIS A 24 14.22 6.92 5.74
N LEU A 25 14.01 8.17 5.33
CA LEU A 25 14.57 9.33 6.02
C LEU A 25 13.96 9.53 7.42
N GLU A 26 12.65 9.33 7.56
CA GLU A 26 11.97 9.37 8.86
C GLU A 26 12.53 8.32 9.85
N HIS A 27 13.10 7.22 9.35
CA HIS A 27 13.68 6.15 10.16
C HIS A 27 15.22 6.08 10.08
N GLN A 28 15.91 7.12 9.59
CA GLN A 28 17.36 7.07 9.31
C GLN A 28 18.20 6.59 10.49
N PHE A 29 17.85 6.98 11.73
CA PHE A 29 18.59 6.57 12.93
C PHE A 29 18.45 5.07 13.20
N THR A 30 17.34 4.45 12.83
CA THR A 30 17.17 3.00 12.89
C THR A 30 18.08 2.30 11.89
N TYR A 31 18.15 2.83 10.66
CA TYR A 31 19.06 2.29 9.64
C TYR A 31 20.53 2.39 10.09
N GLU A 32 20.93 3.54 10.63
CA GLU A 32 22.28 3.74 11.17
C GLU A 32 22.57 2.80 12.36
N LEU A 33 21.66 2.73 13.34
CA LEU A 33 21.82 1.91 14.55
C LEU A 33 22.01 0.43 14.23
N PHE A 34 21.30 -0.09 13.22
CA PHE A 34 21.37 -1.49 12.81
C PHE A 34 22.31 -1.74 11.62
N ASN A 35 23.03 -0.71 11.16
CA ASN A 35 23.92 -0.77 9.99
C ASN A 35 23.20 -1.35 8.75
N LEU A 36 21.95 -0.92 8.51
CA LEU A 36 21.14 -1.33 7.37
C LEU A 36 21.37 -0.38 6.20
N PRO A 37 21.45 -0.89 4.95
CA PRO A 37 21.50 -0.02 3.78
C PRO A 37 20.16 0.71 3.60
N MET A 38 20.22 2.00 3.24
CA MET A 38 19.04 2.77 2.81
C MET A 38 18.93 2.72 1.30
N ASP A 39 17.78 2.30 0.80
CA ASP A 39 17.47 2.26 -0.63
C ASP A 39 16.38 3.30 -0.95
N LEU A 40 16.81 4.56 -1.03
CA LEU A 40 15.91 5.70 -1.24
C LEU A 40 15.25 5.66 -2.63
N ASP A 41 15.96 5.16 -3.63
CA ASP A 41 15.50 5.18 -5.02
C ASP A 41 14.32 4.22 -5.25
N ASN A 42 14.33 3.07 -4.57
CA ASN A 42 13.26 2.07 -4.63
C ASN A 42 12.12 2.31 -3.61
N GLU A 43 12.12 3.45 -2.91
CA GLU A 43 11.00 3.79 -2.04
C GLU A 43 9.73 4.08 -2.87
N ILE A 44 8.65 3.37 -2.54
CA ILE A 44 7.34 3.50 -3.20
C ILE A 44 6.58 4.67 -2.57
N GLY A 45 6.26 5.67 -3.39
CA GLY A 45 5.42 6.81 -2.97
C GLY A 45 6.09 7.80 -2.02
N SER A 46 7.42 7.94 -2.07
CA SER A 46 8.16 8.88 -1.23
C SER A 46 7.70 10.33 -1.42
N ASN A 47 7.77 11.13 -0.37
CA ASN A 47 7.42 12.55 -0.42
C ASN A 47 8.35 13.37 -1.34
N SER A 48 9.63 13.02 -1.40
CA SER A 48 10.61 13.57 -2.36
C SER A 48 10.19 13.43 -3.83
N LYS A 49 9.43 12.38 -4.20
CA LYS A 49 8.86 12.18 -5.55
C LYS A 49 7.54 12.96 -5.77
N GLY A 50 6.93 13.45 -4.69
CA GLY A 50 5.73 14.29 -4.71
C GLY A 50 4.46 13.56 -5.13
N THR A 51 3.45 14.32 -5.59
CA THR A 51 2.12 13.81 -5.94
C THR A 51 1.68 14.21 -7.36
N SER A 52 2.63 14.38 -8.28
CA SER A 52 2.33 14.70 -9.69
C SER A 52 1.52 13.57 -10.35
N ALA A 53 0.97 13.80 -11.54
CA ALA A 53 0.32 12.73 -12.30
C ALA A 53 1.27 11.55 -12.53
N PHE A 54 2.50 11.85 -12.94
CA PHE A 54 3.56 10.87 -13.10
C PHE A 54 3.87 10.12 -11.80
N ALA A 55 4.01 10.81 -10.66
CA ALA A 55 4.28 10.16 -9.38
C ALA A 55 3.14 9.24 -8.91
N ARG A 56 1.89 9.59 -9.22
CA ARG A 56 0.73 8.74 -8.93
C ARG A 56 0.70 7.51 -9.82
N GLU A 57 0.99 7.64 -11.12
CA GLU A 57 1.10 6.51 -12.04
C GLU A 57 2.23 5.54 -11.64
N ASP A 58 3.39 6.09 -11.28
CA ASP A 58 4.54 5.31 -10.77
C ASP A 58 4.19 4.56 -9.48
N TYR A 59 3.53 5.24 -8.54
CA TYR A 59 3.00 4.62 -7.33
C TYR A 59 2.01 3.50 -7.63
N GLN A 60 1.06 3.71 -8.56
CA GLN A 60 0.07 2.69 -8.92
C GLN A 60 0.73 1.43 -9.47
N LYS A 61 1.68 1.58 -10.39
CA LYS A 61 2.45 0.46 -10.96
C LYS A 61 3.25 -0.26 -9.89
N SER A 62 3.99 0.48 -9.06
CA SER A 62 4.82 -0.10 -8.01
C SER A 62 4.00 -0.89 -6.98
N ILE A 63 2.83 -0.39 -6.59
CA ILE A 63 1.93 -1.12 -5.68
C ILE A 63 1.30 -2.33 -6.38
N ALA A 64 0.93 -2.21 -7.66
CA ALA A 64 0.42 -3.34 -8.43
C ALA A 64 1.46 -4.47 -8.53
N ASP A 65 2.74 -4.14 -8.74
CA ASP A 65 3.84 -5.11 -8.76
C ASP A 65 3.97 -5.85 -7.41
N VAL A 66 3.74 -5.18 -6.28
CA VAL A 66 3.68 -5.85 -4.97
C VAL A 66 2.55 -6.87 -4.92
N PHE A 67 1.35 -6.54 -5.42
CA PHE A 67 0.21 -7.47 -5.46
C PHE A 67 0.41 -8.62 -6.46
N ILE A 68 1.07 -8.37 -7.60
CA ILE A 68 1.45 -9.40 -8.56
C ILE A 68 2.43 -10.39 -7.92
N ASN A 69 3.44 -9.90 -7.20
CA ASN A 69 4.47 -10.74 -6.58
C ASN A 69 3.92 -11.68 -5.50
N ILE A 70 2.86 -11.28 -4.79
CA ILE A 70 2.23 -12.12 -3.76
C ILE A 70 1.17 -13.07 -4.32
N LYS A 71 0.70 -12.86 -5.56
CA LYS A 71 -0.38 -13.62 -6.20
C LYS A 71 -0.15 -15.13 -6.18
N ASP A 72 1.07 -15.57 -6.46
CA ASP A 72 1.43 -17.00 -6.49
C ASP A 72 1.40 -17.68 -5.12
N PHE A 73 1.36 -16.91 -4.04
CA PHE A 73 1.31 -17.42 -2.67
C PHE A 73 -0.11 -17.48 -2.10
N LEU A 74 -1.10 -16.98 -2.84
CA LEU A 74 -2.51 -16.94 -2.43
C LEU A 74 -3.28 -18.21 -2.84
N ASN A 75 -4.25 -18.63 -2.03
CA ASN A 75 -5.33 -19.51 -2.48
C ASN A 75 -6.33 -18.75 -3.35
N LYS A 76 -7.09 -19.50 -4.15
CA LYS A 76 -8.07 -18.96 -5.10
C LYS A 76 -9.18 -18.11 -4.45
N ASN A 77 -9.47 -18.34 -3.16
CA ASN A 77 -10.58 -17.70 -2.44
C ASN A 77 -10.09 -16.76 -1.32
N ASP A 78 -8.86 -16.28 -1.42
CA ASP A 78 -8.27 -15.45 -0.37
C ASP A 78 -8.93 -14.09 -0.25
N LYS A 79 -8.94 -13.60 0.98
CA LYS A 79 -9.49 -12.29 1.31
C LYS A 79 -8.36 -11.29 1.39
N ILE A 80 -8.33 -10.34 0.47
CA ILE A 80 -7.34 -9.26 0.46
C ILE A 80 -8.06 -7.97 0.87
N PHE A 81 -7.62 -7.38 1.97
CA PHE A 81 -8.10 -6.11 2.49
C PHE A 81 -6.98 -5.07 2.47
N VAL A 82 -7.21 -3.98 1.76
CA VAL A 82 -6.24 -2.89 1.63
C VAL A 82 -6.82 -1.65 2.27
N VAL A 83 -6.15 -1.16 3.31
CA VAL A 83 -6.58 0.01 4.08
C VAL A 83 -5.78 1.22 3.62
N ALA A 84 -6.44 2.19 3.00
CA ALA A 84 -5.76 3.36 2.48
C ALA A 84 -6.60 4.64 2.57
N ASN A 85 -5.92 5.77 2.74
CA ASN A 85 -6.50 7.07 2.46
C ASN A 85 -6.39 7.35 0.95
N ASP A 86 -7.40 6.92 0.19
CA ASP A 86 -7.38 7.04 -1.27
C ASP A 86 -7.90 8.40 -1.77
N LYS A 87 -7.12 9.46 -1.51
CA LYS A 87 -7.46 10.83 -1.91
C LYS A 87 -7.64 10.99 -3.43
N TRP A 88 -6.94 10.18 -4.23
CA TRP A 88 -6.87 10.34 -5.69
C TRP A 88 -7.58 9.23 -6.47
N ASN A 89 -8.32 8.34 -5.78
CA ASN A 89 -9.00 7.19 -6.38
C ASN A 89 -8.06 6.27 -7.18
N LEU A 90 -6.91 5.92 -6.60
CA LEU A 90 -5.84 5.15 -7.24
C LEU A 90 -6.08 3.63 -7.15
N TYR A 91 -6.77 3.16 -6.12
CA TYR A 91 -6.88 1.73 -5.82
C TYR A 91 -7.70 0.90 -6.81
N PRO A 92 -8.75 1.45 -7.48
CA PRO A 92 -9.40 0.72 -8.57
C PRO A 92 -8.44 0.33 -9.69
N GLU A 93 -7.58 1.26 -10.13
CA GLU A 93 -6.58 1.02 -11.18
C GLU A 93 -5.47 0.08 -10.69
N ILE A 94 -5.03 0.22 -9.44
CA ILE A 94 -4.03 -0.70 -8.84
C ILE A 94 -4.55 -2.14 -8.87
N ALA A 95 -5.82 -2.35 -8.50
CA ALA A 95 -6.43 -3.66 -8.54
C ALA A 95 -6.44 -4.22 -9.97
N GLU A 96 -6.88 -3.41 -10.95
CA GLU A 96 -6.92 -3.80 -12.36
C GLU A 96 -5.54 -4.19 -12.90
N LEU A 97 -4.53 -3.33 -12.68
CA LEU A 97 -3.14 -3.57 -13.08
C LEU A 97 -2.58 -4.86 -12.47
N ALA A 98 -2.96 -5.20 -11.24
CA ALA A 98 -2.52 -6.40 -10.56
C ALA A 98 -3.35 -7.66 -10.90
N GLY A 99 -4.40 -7.53 -11.73
CA GLY A 99 -5.30 -8.62 -12.10
C GLY A 99 -6.23 -9.04 -10.95
N TYR A 100 -6.79 -8.04 -10.26
CA TYR A 100 -7.80 -8.16 -9.22
C TYR A 100 -9.02 -7.28 -9.55
N LYS A 101 -10.16 -7.61 -8.96
CA LYS A 101 -11.34 -6.74 -8.89
C LYS A 101 -11.52 -6.18 -7.48
N VAL A 102 -11.93 -4.91 -7.41
CA VAL A 102 -12.48 -4.33 -6.18
C VAL A 102 -13.92 -4.79 -6.03
N ILE A 103 -14.22 -5.62 -5.04
CA ILE A 103 -15.56 -6.19 -4.82
C ILE A 103 -16.35 -5.47 -3.71
N ASN A 104 -15.67 -4.79 -2.80
CA ASN A 104 -16.30 -3.92 -1.82
C ASN A 104 -15.36 -2.78 -1.41
N ILE A 105 -15.94 -1.65 -0.99
CA ILE A 105 -15.24 -0.51 -0.41
C ILE A 105 -16.00 -0.05 0.83
N ASP A 106 -15.45 -0.32 2.01
CA ASP A 106 -15.99 0.19 3.27
C ASP A 106 -15.27 1.47 3.69
N LYS A 107 -15.97 2.37 4.40
CA LYS A 107 -15.36 3.60 4.95
C LYS A 107 -15.17 3.48 6.45
N ARG A 108 -13.97 3.82 6.93
CA ARG A 108 -13.63 3.87 8.34
C ARG A 108 -13.27 5.29 8.74
N ALA A 109 -13.95 5.82 9.76
CA ALA A 109 -13.53 7.06 10.40
C ALA A 109 -12.31 6.80 11.29
N VAL A 110 -11.29 7.66 11.19
CA VAL A 110 -10.08 7.60 12.01
C VAL A 110 -10.05 8.81 12.93
N THR A 111 -10.03 8.54 14.24
CA THR A 111 -9.84 9.57 15.26
C THR A 111 -8.36 9.94 15.35
N ARG A 112 -8.02 11.18 14.98
CA ARG A 112 -6.65 11.69 15.17
C ARG A 112 -6.41 12.05 16.64
N ARG A 113 -5.32 11.54 17.21
CA ARG A 113 -4.89 11.78 18.62
C ARG A 113 -4.39 13.22 18.87
N ALA A 114 -4.12 14.00 17.82
CA ALA A 114 -3.64 15.38 17.93
C ALA A 114 -4.61 16.36 17.24
N SER A 115 -5.34 17.13 18.06
CA SER A 115 -6.00 18.44 17.88
C SER A 115 -6.54 18.95 16.52
N SER A 116 -6.58 18.19 15.43
CA SER A 116 -7.23 18.61 14.18
C SER A 116 -8.71 18.21 14.17
N LYS A 117 -9.62 19.17 14.05
CA LYS A 117 -11.08 18.99 13.99
C LYS A 117 -11.62 18.34 12.70
N SER A 118 -10.76 17.96 11.76
CA SER A 118 -11.18 17.35 10.49
C SER A 118 -11.19 15.83 10.58
N GLU A 119 -12.30 15.22 10.20
CA GLU A 119 -12.43 13.77 10.09
C GLU A 119 -11.44 13.23 9.03
N PHE A 120 -10.57 12.29 9.42
CA PHE A 120 -9.73 11.54 8.50
C PHE A 120 -10.44 10.23 8.21
N PHE A 121 -10.72 9.95 6.94
CA PHE A 121 -11.38 8.72 6.52
C PHE A 121 -10.38 7.84 5.78
N GLU A 122 -10.43 6.55 6.08
CA GLU A 122 -9.76 5.51 5.31
C GLU A 122 -10.81 4.67 4.59
N SER A 123 -10.46 4.22 3.40
CA SER A 123 -11.21 3.22 2.66
C SER A 123 -10.59 1.85 2.92
N ILE A 124 -11.44 0.85 3.14
CA ILE A 124 -11.05 -0.55 3.20
C ILE A 124 -11.51 -1.18 1.89
N PHE A 125 -10.55 -1.43 0.99
CA PHE A 125 -10.81 -2.09 -0.27
C PHE A 125 -10.73 -3.59 -0.09
N GLN A 126 -11.77 -4.30 -0.53
CA GLN A 126 -11.72 -5.76 -0.64
C GLN A 126 -11.37 -6.13 -2.09
N PHE A 127 -10.21 -6.75 -2.29
CA PHE A 127 -9.78 -7.26 -3.59
C PHE A 127 -10.16 -8.75 -3.73
N SER A 128 -10.51 -9.16 -4.94
CA SER A 128 -10.70 -10.55 -5.35
C SER A 128 -9.88 -10.82 -6.61
N LEU A 129 -9.30 -12.00 -6.72
CA LEU A 129 -8.64 -12.42 -7.96
C LEU A 129 -9.66 -12.46 -9.11
N ASP A 130 -9.20 -12.04 -10.28
CA ASP A 130 -9.97 -12.08 -11.52
C ASP A 130 -9.92 -13.42 -12.26
#